data_AF-A0A3C1XD92-F1
#
_entry.id   AF-A0A3C1XD92-F1
#
_cell.length_a   1.000
_cell.length_b   1.000
_cell.length_c   1.000
_cell.angle_alpha   90.00
_cell.angle_beta   90.00
_cell.angle_gamma   90.00
#
_symmetry.space_group_name_H-M   'P 1'
#
loop_
_entity.id
_entity.type
_entity.pdbx_description
1 polymer ?
#
loop_
_entity_poly.entity_id
_entity_poly.type
_entity_poly.pdbx_seq_one_letter_code
_entity_poly.pdbx_strand_id
1 'polypeptide(L)'
;MKIFRSSFIVSIIALVAAYIYAGWDGLMITAILAVLEISLSMDNAIVNARILERMSLAWRKIFLTVGILIAVVGMRLIFPLLIVGVSAHLDPVSAMRLALEKGDSSIPGTYGYILHHAHPTIAAFGGMFLLMLALGFFFDKRAHTWLKLPEKLLQQ
;
A
#
# COMPACT_ATOMS: atom_id res chain seq x y z
N MET A 1 2.17 29.67 1.77
CA MET A 1 0.93 28.97 1.36
C MET A 1 0.82 28.62 -0.13
N LYS A 2 1.56 29.26 -1.08
CA LYS A 2 1.45 28.94 -2.52
C LYS A 2 1.80 27.48 -2.90
N ILE A 3 2.72 26.85 -2.17
CA ILE A 3 3.21 25.48 -2.48
C ILE A 3 2.15 24.41 -2.17
N PHE A 4 1.30 24.61 -1.15
CA PHE A 4 0.32 23.63 -0.70
C PHE A 4 -1.09 23.82 -1.28
N ARG A 5 -1.35 24.89 -2.04
CA ARG A 5 -2.68 25.16 -2.62
C ARG A 5 -3.18 24.00 -3.48
N SER A 6 -2.32 23.48 -4.35
CA SER A 6 -2.68 22.37 -5.24
C SER A 6 -3.03 21.10 -4.46
N SER A 7 -2.26 20.78 -3.41
CA SER A 7 -2.54 19.63 -2.54
C SER A 7 -3.88 19.78 -1.83
N PHE A 8 -4.17 20.96 -1.27
CA PHE A 8 -5.45 21.22 -0.59
C PHE A 8 -6.64 21.11 -1.54
N ILE A 9 -6.53 21.64 -2.76
CA ILE A 9 -7.59 21.54 -3.76
C ILE A 9 -7.85 20.08 -4.12
N VAL A 10 -6.80 19.30 -4.39
CA VAL A 10 -6.92 17.88 -4.72
C VAL A 10 -7.53 17.09 -3.55
N SER A 11 -7.12 17.35 -2.31
CA SER A 11 -7.70 16.71 -1.13
C SER A 11 -9.18 17.03 -0.94
N ILE A 12 -9.57 18.29 -1.12
CA ILE A 12 -10.99 18.70 -1.04
C ILE A 12 -11.80 18.02 -2.14
N ILE A 13 -11.30 17.99 -3.39
CA ILE A 13 -11.96 17.30 -4.50
C ILE A 13 -12.15 15.82 -4.19
N ALA A 14 -11.12 15.15 -3.64
CA ALA A 14 -11.20 13.74 -3.27
C ALA A 14 -12.24 13.49 -2.18
N LEU A 15 -12.31 14.34 -1.15
CA LEU A 15 -13.31 14.22 -0.08
C LEU A 15 -14.73 14.49 -0.58
N VAL A 16 -14.91 15.46 -1.47
CA VAL A 16 -16.22 15.73 -2.10
C VAL A 16 -16.63 14.56 -3.00
N ALA A 17 -15.70 13.99 -3.78
CA ALA A 17 -15.97 12.80 -4.59
C ALA A 17 -16.36 11.60 -3.72
N ALA A 18 -15.68 11.39 -2.58
CA ALA A 18 -16.04 10.35 -1.61
C ALA A 18 -17.45 10.56 -1.04
N TYR A 19 -17.80 11.80 -0.70
CA TYR A 19 -19.15 12.15 -0.23
C TYR A 19 -20.22 11.87 -1.28
N ILE A 20 -19.99 12.27 -2.54
CA ILE A 20 -20.93 12.01 -3.64
C ILE A 20 -21.09 10.50 -3.88
N TYR A 21 -20.02 9.72 -3.71
CA TYR A 21 -20.01 8.28 -4.03
C TYR A 21 -20.59 7.37 -2.94
N ALA A 22 -20.41 7.73 -1.66
CA ALA A 22 -20.72 6.87 -0.52
C ALA A 22 -21.29 7.63 0.70
N GLY A 23 -21.72 8.89 0.51
CA GLY A 23 -22.37 9.70 1.55
C GLY A 23 -21.44 10.06 2.71
N TRP A 24 -22.03 10.24 3.89
CA TRP A 24 -21.32 10.63 5.10
C TRP A 24 -20.35 9.54 5.60
N ASP A 25 -20.72 8.27 5.48
CA ASP A 25 -19.84 7.14 5.86
C ASP A 25 -18.60 7.11 4.96
N GLY A 26 -18.78 7.25 3.64
CA GLY A 26 -17.67 7.33 2.68
C GLY A 26 -16.72 8.49 2.96
N LEU A 27 -17.25 9.67 3.29
CA LEU A 27 -16.44 10.83 3.65
C LEU A 27 -15.64 10.58 4.93
N MET A 28 -16.26 10.04 5.99
CA MET A 28 -15.58 9.75 7.26
C MET A 28 -14.49 8.70 7.08
N ILE A 29 -14.79 7.58 6.42
CA ILE A 29 -13.81 6.52 6.15
C ILE A 29 -12.65 7.07 5.32
N THR A 30 -12.94 7.82 4.25
CA THR A 30 -11.90 8.40 3.40
C THR A 30 -11.05 9.41 4.16
N ALA A 31 -11.63 10.24 5.03
CA ALA A 31 -10.88 11.18 5.85
C ALA A 31 -9.95 10.47 6.83
N ILE A 32 -10.42 9.43 7.51
CA ILE A 32 -9.60 8.61 8.42
C ILE A 32 -8.47 7.94 7.65
N LEU A 33 -8.78 7.28 6.53
CA LEU A 33 -7.77 6.64 5.68
C LEU A 33 -6.77 7.64 5.12
N ALA A 34 -7.20 8.85 4.75
CA ALA A 34 -6.29 9.90 4.28
C ALA A 34 -5.29 10.31 5.36
N VAL A 35 -5.75 10.51 6.61
CA VAL A 35 -4.85 10.83 7.73
C VAL A 35 -3.88 9.69 8.00
N LEU A 36 -4.36 8.44 8.02
CA LEU A 36 -3.54 7.25 8.21
C LEU A 36 -2.48 7.11 7.10
N GLU A 37 -2.89 7.27 5.84
CA GLU A 37 -2.01 7.15 4.69
C GLU A 37 -0.95 8.26 4.65
N ILE A 38 -1.32 9.50 4.98
CA ILE A 38 -0.37 10.61 5.08
C ILE A 38 0.68 10.30 6.15
N SER A 39 0.25 9.79 7.30
CA SER A 39 1.14 9.46 8.42
C SER A 39 2.14 8.38 8.05
N LEU A 40 1.67 7.24 7.50
CA LEU A 40 2.53 6.14 7.05
C LEU A 40 3.43 6.53 5.87
N SER A 41 2.93 7.37 4.97
CA SER A 41 3.74 7.85 3.84
C SER A 41 4.86 8.79 4.28
N MET A 42 4.65 9.56 5.37
CA MET A 42 5.64 10.49 5.89
C MET A 42 6.85 9.74 6.46
N ASP A 43 6.63 8.67 7.22
CA ASP A 43 7.72 7.83 7.77
C ASP A 43 8.59 7.26 6.63
N ASN A 44 7.94 6.75 5.58
CA ASN A 44 8.63 6.26 4.39
C ASN A 44 9.35 7.38 3.61
N ALA A 45 8.75 8.57 3.52
CA ALA A 45 9.36 9.71 2.83
C ALA A 45 10.62 10.22 3.55
N ILE A 46 10.63 10.22 4.88
CA ILE A 46 11.79 10.67 5.67
C ILE A 46 13.00 9.74 5.44
N VAL A 47 12.79 8.43 5.48
CA VAL A 47 13.86 7.46 5.23
C VAL A 47 14.37 7.58 3.79
N ASN A 48 13.46 7.67 2.81
CA ASN A 48 13.83 7.78 1.40
C ASN A 48 14.54 9.11 1.08
N ALA A 49 14.18 10.23 1.72
CA ALA A 49 14.82 11.52 1.52
C ALA A 49 16.32 11.47 1.87
N ARG A 50 16.70 10.79 2.97
CA ARG A 50 18.10 10.60 3.38
C ARG A 50 18.91 9.82 2.34
N ILE A 51 18.28 8.85 1.68
CA ILE A 51 18.91 8.08 0.60
C ILE A 51 19.05 8.98 -0.64
N LEU A 52 18.01 9.74 -0.95
CA LEU A 52 17.94 10.62 -2.11
C LEU A 52 19.01 11.71 -2.10
N GLU A 53 19.35 12.23 -0.91
CA GLU A 53 20.44 13.20 -0.70
C GLU A 53 21.79 12.70 -1.20
N ARG A 54 22.03 11.39 -1.14
CA ARG A 54 23.29 10.74 -1.55
C ARG A 54 23.32 10.37 -3.04
N MET A 55 22.20 10.51 -3.75
CA MET A 55 22.10 10.14 -5.17
C MET A 55 22.52 11.28 -6.09
N SER A 56 23.04 10.93 -7.27
CA SER A 56 23.31 11.90 -8.33
C SER A 56 22.01 12.53 -8.86
N LEU A 57 22.14 13.71 -9.46
CA LEU A 57 21.00 14.54 -9.88
C LEU A 57 20.08 13.82 -10.89
N ALA A 58 20.66 13.00 -11.78
CA ALA A 58 19.92 12.21 -12.75
C ALA A 58 19.03 11.15 -12.08
N TRP A 59 19.60 10.39 -11.14
CA TRP A 59 18.86 9.35 -10.42
C TRP A 59 17.82 9.91 -9.46
N ARG A 60 18.12 11.03 -8.80
CA ARG A 60 17.14 11.76 -7.98
C ARG A 60 15.92 12.16 -8.82
N LYS A 61 16.13 12.65 -10.04
CA LYS A 61 15.03 13.05 -10.93
C LYS A 61 14.17 11.86 -11.36
N ILE A 62 14.79 10.74 -11.76
CA ILE A 62 14.07 9.52 -12.15
C ILE A 62 13.27 8.94 -10.98
N PHE A 63 13.86 8.91 -9.79
CA PHE A 63 13.17 8.41 -8.60
C PHE A 63 11.94 9.25 -8.26
N LEU A 64 12.06 10.58 -8.29
CA LEU A 64 10.96 11.49 -7.99
C LEU A 64 9.85 11.51 -9.05
N THR A 65 10.14 11.15 -10.30
CA THR A 65 9.14 11.13 -11.37
C THR A 65 8.54 9.74 -11.55
N VAL A 66 9.34 8.80 -12.03
CA VAL A 66 8.88 7.46 -12.40
C VAL A 66 8.84 6.55 -11.19
N GLY A 67 9.84 6.64 -10.30
CA GLY A 67 9.92 5.80 -9.10
C GLY A 67 8.70 5.98 -8.19
N ILE A 68 8.37 7.22 -7.83
CA ILE A 68 7.18 7.52 -7.01
C ILE A 68 5.89 7.12 -7.74
N LEU A 69 5.78 7.36 -9.05
CA LEU A 69 4.59 6.98 -9.81
C LEU A 69 4.36 5.46 -9.77
N ILE A 70 5.40 4.66 -10.01
CA ILE A 70 5.33 3.20 -9.92
C ILE A 70 5.05 2.76 -8.48
N ALA A 71 5.70 3.37 -7.49
CA ALA A 71 5.49 3.02 -6.09
C ALA A 71 4.03 3.29 -5.64
N VAL A 72 3.44 4.41 -6.05
CA VAL A 72 2.09 4.78 -5.63
C VAL A 72 1.04 4.03 -6.47
N VAL A 73 1.12 4.06 -7.79
CA VAL A 73 0.10 3.44 -8.66
C VAL A 73 0.32 1.95 -8.79
N GLY A 74 1.57 1.54 -9.01
CA GLY A 74 1.94 0.14 -9.17
C GLY A 74 1.63 -0.67 -7.92
N MET A 75 2.11 -0.24 -6.74
CA MET A 75 1.91 -1.02 -5.52
C MET A 75 0.48 -0.93 -4.96
N ARG A 76 -0.27 0.16 -5.21
CA ARG A 76 -1.60 0.33 -4.62
C ARG A 76 -2.75 -0.09 -5.54
N LEU A 77 -2.61 0.08 -6.86
CA LEU A 77 -3.69 -0.24 -7.80
C LEU A 77 -3.36 -1.50 -8.61
N ILE A 78 -2.19 -1.53 -9.25
CA ILE A 78 -1.84 -2.62 -10.16
C ILE A 78 -1.57 -3.91 -9.38
N PHE A 79 -0.78 -3.83 -8.32
CA PHE A 79 -0.34 -4.99 -7.56
C PHE A 79 -1.49 -5.75 -6.88
N PRO A 80 -2.44 -5.11 -6.17
CA PRO A 80 -3.59 -5.82 -5.61
C PRO A 80 -4.48 -6.43 -6.71
N LEU A 81 -4.69 -5.73 -7.82
CA LEU A 81 -5.48 -6.24 -8.94
C LEU A 81 -4.82 -7.46 -9.60
N LEU A 82 -3.50 -7.44 -9.76
CA LEU A 82 -2.74 -8.57 -10.27
C LEU A 82 -2.82 -9.78 -9.33
N ILE A 83 -2.67 -9.57 -8.02
CA ILE A 83 -2.78 -10.66 -7.05
C ILE A 83 -4.19 -11.26 -7.09
N VAL A 84 -5.24 -10.44 -7.07
CA VAL A 84 -6.63 -10.93 -7.16
C VAL A 84 -6.87 -11.65 -8.48
N GLY A 85 -6.39 -11.10 -9.61
CA GLY A 85 -6.53 -11.73 -10.93
C GLY A 85 -5.86 -13.11 -11.00
N VAL A 86 -4.64 -13.23 -10.48
CA VAL A 86 -3.92 -14.52 -10.43
C VAL A 86 -4.57 -15.49 -9.45
N SER A 87 -4.88 -15.05 -8.23
CA SER A 87 -5.48 -15.90 -7.19
C SER A 87 -6.88 -16.37 -7.56
N ALA A 88 -7.67 -15.55 -8.26
CA ALA A 88 -9.04 -15.89 -8.66
C ALA A 88 -9.17 -16.43 -10.09
N HIS A 89 -8.05 -16.55 -10.84
CA HIS A 89 -8.01 -16.98 -12.24
C HIS A 89 -8.97 -16.16 -13.15
N LEU A 90 -9.04 -14.85 -12.90
CA LEU A 90 -9.90 -13.90 -13.61
C LEU A 90 -9.06 -12.95 -14.45
N ASP A 91 -9.54 -12.64 -15.65
CA ASP A 91 -8.92 -11.67 -16.55
C ASP A 91 -8.89 -10.25 -15.92
N PRO A 92 -7.77 -9.48 -16.01
CA PRO A 92 -7.62 -8.19 -15.33
C PRO A 92 -8.71 -7.15 -15.67
N VAL A 93 -9.22 -7.21 -16.91
CA VAL A 93 -10.29 -6.32 -17.40
C VAL A 93 -11.62 -6.65 -16.75
N SER A 94 -11.90 -7.94 -16.53
CA SER A 94 -13.10 -8.41 -15.82
C SER A 94 -13.04 -8.02 -14.35
N ALA A 95 -11.88 -8.17 -13.71
CA ALA A 95 -11.67 -7.75 -12.33
C ALA A 95 -11.89 -6.24 -12.12
N MET A 96 -11.44 -5.40 -13.07
CA MET A 96 -11.66 -3.95 -13.02
C MET A 96 -13.14 -3.56 -13.24
N ARG A 97 -13.86 -4.25 -14.15
CA ARG A 97 -15.31 -4.06 -14.32
C ARG A 97 -16.08 -4.42 -13.05
N LEU A 98 -15.79 -5.58 -12.45
CA LEU A 98 -16.41 -6.00 -11.20
C LEU A 98 -16.12 -5.04 -10.03
N ALA A 99 -14.91 -4.50 -9.94
CA ALA A 99 -14.54 -3.53 -8.91
C ALA A 99 -15.34 -2.21 -9.00
N LEU A 100 -15.69 -1.80 -10.22
CA LEU A 100 -16.48 -0.59 -10.49
C LEU A 100 -18.00 -0.82 -10.34
N GLU A 101 -18.46 -2.07 -10.49
CA GLU A 101 -19.89 -2.42 -10.44
C GLU A 101 -20.52 -2.43 -9.04
N LYS A 102 -19.75 -2.21 -7.95
CA LYS A 102 -20.26 -2.15 -6.57
C LYS A 102 -21.17 -3.35 -6.21
N GLY A 103 -20.83 -4.55 -6.66
CA GLY A 103 -21.61 -5.73 -6.27
C GLY A 103 -21.57 -5.93 -4.74
N ASP A 104 -22.64 -6.47 -4.19
CA ASP A 104 -22.77 -6.82 -2.78
C ASP A 104 -21.96 -8.09 -2.44
N SER A 105 -21.23 -8.09 -1.31
CA SER A 105 -20.26 -9.14 -0.92
C SER A 105 -20.90 -10.51 -0.65
N SER A 106 -22.23 -10.55 -0.58
CA SER A 106 -23.08 -11.72 -0.40
C SER A 106 -23.44 -12.45 -1.71
N ILE A 107 -23.22 -11.82 -2.88
CA ILE A 107 -23.62 -12.37 -4.19
C ILE A 107 -22.43 -13.05 -4.88
N PRO A 108 -22.54 -14.34 -5.29
CA PRO A 108 -21.52 -15.01 -6.09
C PRO A 108 -21.28 -14.26 -7.40
N GLY A 109 -20.03 -13.91 -7.69
CA GLY A 109 -19.65 -13.16 -8.89
C GLY A 109 -19.43 -11.66 -8.68
N THR A 110 -19.49 -11.18 -7.44
CA THR A 110 -19.15 -9.80 -7.06
C THR A 110 -17.67 -9.66 -6.67
N TYR A 111 -17.05 -8.48 -6.89
CA TYR A 111 -15.68 -8.17 -6.46
C TYR A 111 -15.45 -8.42 -4.97
N GLY A 112 -16.40 -8.03 -4.10
CA GLY A 112 -16.37 -8.33 -2.66
C GLY A 112 -16.35 -9.82 -2.31
N TYR A 113 -17.06 -10.68 -3.03
CA TYR A 113 -17.02 -12.14 -2.82
C TYR A 113 -15.66 -12.73 -3.25
N ILE A 114 -15.17 -12.31 -4.42
CA ILE A 114 -13.86 -12.74 -4.94
C ILE A 114 -12.73 -12.24 -4.04
N LEU A 115 -12.82 -11.00 -3.56
CA LEU A 115 -11.86 -10.41 -2.63
C LEU A 115 -11.89 -11.10 -1.28
N HIS A 116 -13.07 -11.45 -0.76
CA HIS A 116 -13.21 -12.22 0.49
C HIS A 116 -12.55 -13.61 0.37
N HIS A 117 -12.68 -14.27 -0.78
CA HIS A 117 -12.00 -15.55 -1.05
C HIS A 117 -10.49 -15.40 -1.33
N ALA A 118 -10.05 -14.26 -1.87
CA ALA A 118 -8.63 -13.96 -2.09
C ALA A 118 -7.93 -13.43 -0.83
N HIS A 119 -8.68 -12.93 0.16
CA HIS A 119 -8.16 -12.34 1.40
C HIS A 119 -7.19 -13.27 2.16
N PRO A 120 -7.46 -14.59 2.32
CA PRO A 120 -6.51 -15.50 2.96
C PRO A 120 -5.16 -15.57 2.24
N THR A 121 -5.16 -15.59 0.90
CA THR A 121 -3.94 -15.64 0.09
C THR A 121 -3.13 -14.34 0.19
N ILE A 122 -3.82 -13.19 0.15
CA ILE A 122 -3.18 -11.87 0.33
C ILE A 122 -2.56 -11.76 1.73
N ALA A 123 -3.29 -12.20 2.76
CA ALA A 123 -2.80 -12.21 4.14
C ALA A 123 -1.61 -13.15 4.33
N ALA A 124 -1.63 -14.34 3.72
CA ALA A 124 -0.51 -15.28 3.74
C ALA A 124 0.75 -14.69 3.06
N PHE A 125 0.59 -14.03 1.91
CA PHE A 125 1.70 -13.36 1.23
C PHE A 125 2.33 -12.27 2.11
N GLY A 126 1.50 -11.38 2.68
CA GLY A 126 1.98 -10.34 3.60
C GLY A 126 2.63 -10.93 4.86
N GLY A 127 2.04 -11.97 5.44
CA GLY A 127 2.58 -12.68 6.61
C GLY A 127 3.93 -13.33 6.34
N MET A 128 4.11 -13.99 5.19
CA MET A 128 5.38 -14.60 4.79
C MET A 128 6.46 -13.54 4.50
N PHE A 129 6.10 -12.41 3.90
CA PHE A 129 7.02 -11.29 3.70
C PHE A 129 7.52 -10.71 5.03
N LEU A 130 6.59 -10.45 5.96
CA LEU A 130 6.94 -9.97 7.30
C LEU A 130 7.77 -11.00 8.08
N LEU A 131 7.44 -12.29 7.95
CA LEU A 131 8.23 -13.37 8.55
C LEU A 131 9.65 -13.40 7.98
N MET A 132 9.82 -13.26 6.67
CA MET A 132 11.13 -13.22 6.02
C MET A 132 11.97 -12.04 6.53
N LEU A 133 11.38 -10.84 6.62
CA LEU A 133 12.06 -9.67 7.17
C LEU A 133 12.39 -9.84 8.65
N ALA A 134 11.49 -10.43 9.44
CA ALA A 134 11.74 -10.70 10.85
C ALA A 134 12.86 -11.72 11.04
N LEU A 135 12.87 -12.81 10.28
CA LEU A 135 13.95 -13.81 10.31
C LEU A 135 15.28 -13.19 9.87
N GLY A 136 15.27 -12.41 8.77
CA GLY A 136 16.44 -11.63 8.37
C GLY A 136 16.86 -10.62 9.45
N PHE A 137 15.92 -10.06 10.20
CA PHE A 137 16.21 -9.20 11.33
C PHE A 137 17.00 -9.93 12.42
N PHE A 138 16.54 -11.12 12.80
CA PHE A 138 17.12 -11.93 13.87
C PHE A 138 18.45 -12.60 13.49
N PHE A 139 18.63 -13.02 12.23
CA PHE A 139 19.85 -13.69 11.77
C PHE A 139 21.02 -12.73 11.48
N ASP A 140 20.76 -11.45 11.21
CA ASP A 140 21.79 -10.48 10.89
C ASP A 140 22.57 -10.04 12.15
N LYS A 141 23.89 -9.87 12.03
CA LYS A 141 24.76 -9.55 13.18
C LYS A 141 24.62 -8.07 13.54
N ARG A 142 23.86 -7.77 14.60
CA ARG A 142 23.60 -6.39 15.06
C ARG A 142 24.22 -6.11 16.44
N ALA A 143 24.57 -4.85 16.68
CA ALA A 143 25.16 -4.40 17.94
C ALA A 143 24.19 -4.42 19.14
N HIS A 144 22.88 -4.36 18.89
CA HIS A 144 21.84 -4.40 19.93
C HIS A 144 20.81 -5.47 19.61
N THR A 145 20.85 -6.56 20.39
CA THR A 145 19.88 -7.66 20.33
C THR A 145 18.66 -7.36 21.20
N TRP A 146 17.45 -7.48 20.66
CA TRP A 146 16.20 -7.23 21.41
C TRP A 146 15.85 -8.41 22.31
N LEU A 147 16.02 -9.64 21.81
CA LEU A 147 15.79 -10.89 22.54
C LEU A 147 17.11 -11.65 22.72
N LYS A 148 17.84 -11.36 23.81
CA LYS A 148 19.21 -11.84 24.07
C LYS A 148 19.42 -13.37 24.00
N LEU A 149 18.40 -14.17 24.28
CA LEU A 149 18.50 -15.65 24.35
C LEU A 149 18.30 -16.33 22.98
N PRO A 150 17.18 -16.13 22.27
CA PRO A 150 16.98 -16.74 20.96
C PRO A 150 17.92 -16.18 19.89
N GLU A 151 18.24 -14.87 19.92
CA GLU A 151 19.13 -14.27 18.91
C GLU A 151 20.56 -14.79 19.00
N LYS A 152 21.08 -15.07 20.20
CA LYS A 152 22.46 -15.55 20.40
C LYS A 152 22.68 -16.99 19.91
N LEU A 153 21.62 -17.81 19.87
CA LEU A 153 21.65 -19.16 19.29
C LEU A 153 21.56 -19.12 17.75
N LEU A 154 20.82 -18.15 17.20
CA LEU A 154 20.58 -18.03 15.77
C LEU A 154 21.68 -17.25 15.02
N GLN A 155 22.46 -16.41 15.71
CA GLN A 155 23.54 -15.59 15.14
C GLN A 155 24.93 -16.26 15.15
N GLN A 156 25.00 -17.57 15.40
CA GLN A 156 26.28 -18.32 15.35
C GLN A 156 26.88 -18.31 13.95
#